data_AF-A0A238XKK9-F1
#
_entry.id   AF-A0A238XKK9-F1
#
_cell.length_a   1.000
_cell.length_b   1.000
_cell.length_c   1.000
_cell.angle_alpha   90.00
_cell.angle_beta   90.00
_cell.angle_gamma   90.00
#
_symmetry.space_group_name_H-M   'P 1'
#
loop_
_entity.id
_entity.type
_entity.pdbx_description
1 polymer ?
#
loop_
_entity_poly.entity_id
_entity_poly.type
_entity_poly.pdbx_seq_one_letter_code
_entity_poly.pdbx_strand_id
1 'polypeptide(L)'
;MTAEVDVRLPDGERRLLQAGIGEWSGSARCSPGLALLLEFGSCDHMEAWLPGAQRALAAGDSLLPRDWRRCLVLTELAFASDVLGSGCEWSTTTGLSDAETVVLLRIVQRRLAPFVFDDRGSAAATGARRPSEAAQAVRRRVPWPARTRHSEWAGVAPDGYAVLLASDVHERNGLGLELYDPAGHLVMDAFRDDDRGELSLTVPSGEGVPLPVAEWFIRSARERLGSRGPSPAGRRSWLRAQRR
;
A
#
# COMPACT_ATOMS: atom_id res chain seq x y z
N MET A 1 -5.22 -13.77 19.02
CA MET A 1 -4.74 -12.67 19.88
C MET A 1 -3.36 -12.28 19.38
N THR A 2 -3.23 -11.10 18.76
CA THR A 2 -1.92 -10.53 18.41
C THR A 2 -1.28 -9.99 19.69
N ALA A 3 -0.08 -10.47 20.03
CA ALA A 3 0.66 -9.99 21.19
C ALA A 3 1.22 -8.58 20.93
N GLU A 4 1.38 -7.80 22.00
CA GLU A 4 2.11 -6.53 21.94
C GLU A 4 3.57 -6.77 21.59
N VAL A 5 4.16 -5.81 20.87
CA VAL A 5 5.55 -5.85 20.46
C VAL A 5 6.26 -4.68 21.10
N ASP A 6 7.25 -5.01 21.92
CA ASP A 6 8.21 -4.04 22.44
C ASP A 6 9.23 -3.69 21.34
N VAL A 7 9.07 -2.51 20.75
CA VAL A 7 10.07 -1.95 19.83
C VAL A 7 10.80 -0.83 20.55
N ARG A 8 12.06 -1.07 20.87
CA ARG A 8 12.91 -0.04 21.49
C ARG A 8 13.25 1.05 20.47
N LEU A 9 12.51 2.16 20.55
CA LEU A 9 12.80 3.41 19.86
C LEU A 9 13.57 4.38 20.77
N PRO A 10 14.76 4.85 20.36
CA PRO A 10 15.45 5.95 21.01
C PRO A 10 14.62 7.24 20.97
N ASP A 11 15.04 8.22 21.77
CA ASP A 11 14.27 9.44 22.01
C ASP A 11 14.01 10.24 20.74
N GLY A 12 14.94 10.26 19.77
CA GLY A 12 14.76 10.94 18.49
C GLY A 12 13.66 10.31 17.63
N GLU A 13 13.72 8.99 17.43
CA GLU A 13 12.70 8.23 16.69
C GLU A 13 11.31 8.31 17.35
N ARG A 14 11.28 8.26 18.68
CA ARG A 14 10.05 8.38 19.47
C ARG A 14 9.46 9.78 19.39
N ARG A 15 10.30 10.81 19.49
CA ARG A 15 9.90 12.22 19.32
C ARG A 15 9.33 12.45 17.92
N LEU A 16 9.93 11.86 16.88
CA LEU A 16 9.40 11.93 15.52
C LEU A 16 7.98 11.35 15.45
N LEU A 17 7.76 10.14 15.98
CA LEU A 17 6.43 9.52 15.96
C LEU A 17 5.41 10.33 16.77
N GLN A 18 5.79 10.84 17.95
CA GLN A 18 4.93 11.70 18.75
C GLN A 18 4.54 12.98 18.02
N ALA A 19 5.51 13.64 17.38
CA ALA A 19 5.25 14.84 16.58
C ALA A 19 4.27 14.53 15.46
N GLY A 20 4.53 13.46 14.69
CA GLY A 20 3.63 13.04 13.61
C GLY A 20 2.22 12.71 14.07
N ILE A 21 2.04 12.06 15.23
CA ILE A 21 0.72 11.81 15.83
C ILE A 21 0.08 13.13 16.31
N GLY A 22 0.86 14.05 16.88
CA GLY A 22 0.39 15.34 17.38
C GLY A 22 -0.22 16.23 16.32
N GLU A 23 0.30 16.19 15.10
CA GLU A 23 -0.23 17.00 13.99
C GLU A 23 -1.71 16.68 13.68
N TRP A 24 -2.18 15.46 13.96
CA TRP A 24 -3.58 15.06 13.75
C TRP A 24 -4.56 15.59 14.79
N SER A 25 -4.06 16.20 15.87
CA SER A 25 -4.85 17.02 16.80
C SER A 25 -4.80 18.51 16.46
N GLY A 26 -4.12 18.89 15.37
CA GLY A 26 -3.88 20.26 14.95
C GLY A 26 -4.09 20.45 13.44
N SER A 27 -2.99 20.68 12.72
CA SER A 27 -3.00 21.10 11.31
C SER A 27 -3.43 20.00 10.34
N ALA A 28 -3.14 18.73 10.65
CA ALA A 28 -3.50 17.61 9.79
C ALA A 28 -5.00 17.30 9.87
N ARG A 29 -5.58 16.87 8.75
CA ARG A 29 -7.03 16.68 8.60
C ARG A 29 -7.34 15.21 8.38
N CYS A 30 -8.01 14.60 9.37
CA CYS A 30 -8.55 13.26 9.19
C CYS A 30 -9.71 13.29 8.19
N SER A 31 -9.67 12.39 7.19
CA SER A 31 -10.79 12.14 6.29
C SER A 31 -11.39 10.75 6.57
N PRO A 32 -12.67 10.51 6.28
CA PRO A 32 -13.27 9.17 6.46
C PRO A 32 -12.52 8.08 5.71
N GLY A 33 -12.04 8.39 4.49
CA GLY A 33 -11.23 7.46 3.69
C GLY A 33 -9.92 7.10 4.38
N LEU A 34 -9.21 8.08 4.94
CA LEU A 34 -7.97 7.84 5.69
C LEU A 34 -8.21 7.04 6.98
N ALA A 35 -9.27 7.34 7.72
CA ALA A 35 -9.62 6.59 8.92
C ALA A 35 -9.82 5.10 8.59
N LEU A 36 -10.63 4.80 7.57
CA LEU A 36 -10.85 3.44 7.09
C LEU A 36 -9.55 2.78 6.59
N LEU A 37 -8.70 3.55 5.91
CA LEU A 37 -7.39 3.10 5.43
C LEU A 37 -6.51 2.53 6.54
N LEU A 38 -6.56 3.19 7.69
CA LEU A 38 -5.80 2.87 8.88
C LEU A 38 -6.57 1.94 9.83
N GLU A 39 -7.63 1.31 9.31
CA GLU A 39 -8.47 0.35 10.02
C GLU A 39 -9.19 0.97 11.23
N PHE A 40 -9.38 2.29 11.25
CA PHE A 40 -10.32 2.95 12.15
C PHE A 40 -11.72 2.86 11.57
N GLY A 41 -12.72 2.82 12.45
CA GLY A 41 -14.13 2.77 12.04
C GLY A 41 -14.69 4.12 11.59
N SER A 42 -14.05 5.22 11.98
CA SER A 42 -14.45 6.60 11.70
C SER A 42 -13.32 7.57 12.06
N CYS A 43 -13.44 8.85 11.67
CA CYS A 43 -12.56 9.92 12.15
C CYS A 43 -12.62 10.02 13.69
N ASP A 44 -13.80 9.98 14.29
CA ASP A 44 -13.97 10.03 15.75
C ASP A 44 -13.24 8.88 16.47
N HIS A 45 -13.24 7.68 15.88
CA HIS A 45 -12.47 6.55 16.43
C HIS A 45 -10.96 6.82 16.35
N MET A 46 -10.47 7.38 15.25
CA MET A 46 -9.07 7.79 15.14
C MET A 46 -8.74 8.87 16.18
N GLU A 47 -9.55 9.92 16.29
CA GLU A 47 -9.36 11.02 17.25
C GLU A 47 -9.34 10.51 18.70
N ALA A 48 -10.22 9.58 19.06
CA ALA A 48 -10.25 8.97 20.39
C ALA A 48 -8.99 8.11 20.67
N TRP A 49 -8.36 7.57 19.63
CA TRP A 49 -7.14 6.76 19.75
C TRP A 49 -5.87 7.60 19.93
N LEU A 50 -5.78 8.79 19.31
CA LEU A 50 -4.56 9.63 19.31
C LEU A 50 -3.98 9.89 20.72
N PRO A 51 -4.75 10.29 21.76
CA PRO A 51 -4.21 10.56 23.09
C PRO A 51 -3.64 9.31 23.78
N GLY A 52 -4.17 8.13 23.46
CA GLY A 52 -3.63 6.85 23.94
C GLY A 52 -2.28 6.56 23.32
N ALA A 53 -2.18 6.69 21.99
CA ALA A 53 -0.95 6.46 21.24
C ALA A 53 0.17 7.43 21.66
N GLN A 54 -0.14 8.72 21.84
CA GLN A 54 0.84 9.70 22.32
C GLN A 54 1.42 9.33 23.69
N ARG A 55 0.56 8.93 24.65
CA ARG A 55 1.01 8.53 25.98
C ARG A 55 1.87 7.28 25.95
N ALA A 56 1.47 6.26 25.19
CA ALA A 56 2.25 5.04 25.03
C ALA A 56 3.63 5.33 24.41
N LEU A 57 3.67 6.15 23.35
CA LEU A 57 4.93 6.60 22.77
C LEU A 57 5.77 7.40 23.76
N ALA A 58 5.17 8.28 24.59
CA ALA A 58 5.89 9.06 25.61
C ALA A 58 6.53 8.17 26.67
N ALA A 59 5.77 7.21 27.21
CA ALA A 59 6.27 6.23 28.17
C ALA A 59 7.29 5.26 27.53
N GLY A 60 7.23 5.03 26.22
CA GLY A 60 7.98 3.98 25.55
C GLY A 60 7.38 2.60 25.79
N ASP A 61 6.05 2.56 25.93
CA ASP A 61 5.30 1.34 26.13
C ASP A 61 5.28 0.51 24.84
N SER A 62 5.03 -0.79 25.00
CA SER A 62 4.77 -1.67 23.88
C SER A 62 3.45 -1.31 23.21
N LEU A 63 3.39 -1.47 21.89
CA LEU A 63 2.17 -1.31 21.11
C LEU A 63 1.87 -2.60 20.36
N LEU A 64 0.60 -2.76 19.97
CA LEU A 64 0.24 -3.81 19.03
C LEU A 64 0.88 -3.53 17.66
N PRO A 65 1.22 -4.55 16.87
CA PRO A 65 1.78 -4.37 15.53
C PRO A 65 0.98 -3.42 14.64
N ARG A 66 -0.36 -3.50 14.71
CA ARG A 66 -1.27 -2.59 13.99
C ARG A 66 -1.12 -1.13 14.42
N ASP A 67 -0.86 -0.89 15.71
CA ASP A 67 -0.77 0.46 16.26
C ASP A 67 0.61 1.06 15.93
N TRP A 68 1.67 0.25 15.86
CA TRP A 68 2.94 0.65 15.26
C TRP A 68 2.79 1.06 13.79
N ARG A 69 2.04 0.30 12.99
CA ARG A 69 1.73 0.64 11.59
C ARG A 69 1.00 1.98 11.50
N ARG A 70 -0.03 2.18 12.32
CA ARG A 70 -0.80 3.43 12.37
C ARG A 70 0.09 4.61 12.72
N CYS A 71 0.92 4.50 13.75
CA CYS A 71 1.88 5.55 14.10
C CYS A 71 2.79 5.90 12.93
N LEU A 72 3.38 4.90 12.28
CA LEU A 72 4.27 5.14 11.14
C LEU A 72 3.55 5.85 9.98
N VAL A 73 2.43 5.32 9.51
CA VAL A 73 1.73 5.89 8.35
C VAL A 73 1.18 7.28 8.65
N LEU A 74 0.64 7.50 9.86
CA LEU A 74 0.18 8.83 10.28
C LEU A 74 1.31 9.84 10.33
N THR A 75 2.50 9.45 10.82
CA THR A 75 3.68 10.32 10.79
C THR A 75 4.14 10.60 9.35
N GLU A 76 4.17 9.60 8.48
CA GLU A 76 4.55 9.77 7.07
C GLU A 76 3.61 10.75 6.34
N LEU A 77 2.30 10.60 6.55
CA LEU A 77 1.30 11.46 5.93
C LEU A 77 1.32 12.88 6.51
N ALA A 78 1.49 13.02 7.83
CA ALA A 78 1.63 14.32 8.48
C ALA A 78 2.84 15.09 7.93
N PHE A 79 3.96 14.42 7.71
CA PHE A 79 5.17 15.03 7.17
C PHE A 79 5.08 15.31 5.65
N ALA A 80 4.65 14.34 4.85
CA ALA A 80 4.82 14.40 3.40
C ALA A 80 3.65 15.05 2.63
N SER A 81 2.52 15.34 3.29
CA SER A 81 1.32 15.84 2.63
C SER A 81 0.94 17.24 3.11
N ASP A 82 0.75 18.16 2.16
CA ASP A 82 0.13 19.48 2.41
C ASP A 82 -1.40 19.43 2.41
N VAL A 83 -1.98 18.35 1.86
CA VAL A 83 -3.43 18.22 1.69
C VAL A 83 -4.07 17.59 2.92
N LEU A 84 -3.47 16.50 3.41
CA LEU A 84 -3.95 15.75 4.57
C LEU A 84 -3.12 16.02 5.82
N GLY A 85 -1.84 16.33 5.64
CA GLY A 85 -0.87 16.48 6.72
C GLY A 85 -0.56 17.95 7.03
N SER A 86 0.67 18.16 7.47
CA SER A 86 1.24 19.43 7.90
C SER A 86 2.51 19.76 7.11
N GLY A 87 2.67 19.25 5.88
CA GLY A 87 3.96 19.29 5.17
C GLY A 87 4.63 20.67 5.15
N CYS A 88 3.90 21.70 4.72
CA CYS A 88 4.39 23.08 4.68
C CYS A 88 4.65 23.70 6.06
N GLU A 89 3.97 23.24 7.11
CA GLU A 89 4.06 23.75 8.48
C GLU A 89 4.92 22.88 9.41
N TRP A 90 5.39 21.72 8.92
CA TRP A 90 5.97 20.66 9.73
C TRP A 90 7.14 21.14 10.58
N SER A 91 8.06 21.89 9.98
CA SER A 91 9.22 22.41 10.69
C SER A 91 8.83 23.47 11.74
N THR A 92 7.77 24.23 11.49
CA THR A 92 7.23 25.23 12.40
C THR A 92 6.52 24.60 13.58
N THR A 93 5.67 23.59 13.34
CA THR A 93 4.83 22.98 14.38
C THR A 93 5.58 21.96 15.23
N THR A 94 6.51 21.20 14.64
CA THR A 94 7.22 20.12 15.32
C THR A 94 8.63 20.50 15.78
N GLY A 95 9.21 21.54 15.19
CA GLY A 95 10.61 21.92 15.36
C GLY A 95 11.61 20.94 14.72
N LEU A 96 11.14 20.00 13.89
CA LEU A 96 11.98 19.06 13.14
C LEU A 96 12.17 19.56 11.72
N SER A 97 13.42 19.65 11.25
CA SER A 97 13.67 19.98 9.84
C SER A 97 13.30 18.82 8.91
N ASP A 98 13.01 19.09 7.64
CA ASP A 98 12.74 18.04 6.64
C ASP A 98 13.90 17.04 6.52
N ALA A 99 15.14 17.55 6.48
CA ALA A 99 16.33 16.71 6.36
C ALA A 99 16.50 15.77 7.56
N GLU A 100 16.31 16.28 8.77
CA GLU A 100 16.31 15.48 10.01
C GLU A 100 15.17 14.46 9.99
N THR A 101 13.97 14.89 9.60
CA THR A 101 12.77 14.06 9.55
C THR A 101 12.95 12.89 8.60
N VAL A 102 13.46 13.10 7.39
CA VAL A 102 13.71 12.03 6.41
C VAL A 102 14.71 11.00 6.97
N VAL A 103 15.77 11.43 7.65
CA VAL A 103 16.77 10.53 8.24
C VAL A 103 16.13 9.69 9.35
N LEU A 104 15.43 10.32 10.30
CA LEU A 104 14.77 9.64 11.41
C LEU A 104 13.68 8.69 10.90
N LEU A 105 12.87 9.13 9.94
CA LEU A 105 11.79 8.33 9.36
C LEU A 105 12.33 7.06 8.69
N ARG A 106 13.45 7.15 7.96
CA ARG A 106 14.11 5.97 7.39
C ARG A 106 14.62 5.00 8.45
N ILE A 107 15.09 5.49 9.59
CA ILE A 107 15.49 4.64 10.72
C ILE A 107 14.27 3.93 11.32
N VAL A 108 13.20 4.67 11.58
CA VAL A 108 11.94 4.12 12.11
C VAL A 108 11.36 3.07 11.17
N GLN A 109 11.21 3.38 9.88
CA GLN A 109 10.71 2.45 8.86
C GLN A 109 11.49 1.12 8.89
N ARG A 110 12.83 1.17 8.93
CA ARG A 110 13.65 -0.06 8.97
C ARG A 110 13.48 -0.85 10.26
N ARG A 111 13.33 -0.18 11.41
CA ARG A 111 13.10 -0.84 12.71
C ARG A 111 11.71 -1.47 12.78
N LEU A 112 10.70 -0.82 12.21
CA LEU A 112 9.32 -1.29 12.24
C LEU A 112 9.00 -2.30 11.14
N ALA A 113 9.80 -2.37 10.07
CA ALA A 113 9.55 -3.25 8.94
C ALA A 113 9.25 -4.72 9.31
N PRO A 114 9.97 -5.35 10.26
CA PRO A 114 9.70 -6.74 10.66
C PRO A 114 8.34 -6.95 11.32
N PHE A 115 7.71 -5.90 11.85
CA PHE A 115 6.46 -5.99 12.63
C PHE A 115 5.26 -5.44 11.86
N VAL A 116 5.50 -4.44 11.00
CA VAL A 116 4.48 -3.75 10.21
C VAL A 116 4.20 -4.48 8.89
N PHE A 117 5.17 -5.24 8.36
CA PHE A 117 5.04 -5.93 7.07
C PHE A 117 5.09 -7.47 7.16
N ASP A 118 5.14 -8.07 8.35
CA ASP A 118 5.04 -9.54 8.50
C ASP A 118 3.56 -9.98 8.49
N ASP A 119 3.10 -10.37 7.31
CA ASP A 119 1.72 -10.72 6.96
C ASP A 119 1.25 -12.08 7.55
N ARG A 120 2.01 -12.70 8.45
CA ARG A 120 1.68 -14.04 9.01
C ARG A 120 0.40 -14.05 9.84
N GLY A 121 -0.11 -12.89 10.25
CA GLY A 121 -1.36 -12.75 11.01
C GLY A 121 -2.61 -12.50 10.17
N SER A 122 -2.49 -11.98 8.95
CA SER A 122 -3.64 -11.55 8.14
C SER A 122 -4.32 -12.72 7.41
N ALA A 123 -3.53 -13.70 6.96
CA ALA A 123 -4.03 -14.87 6.23
C ALA A 123 -4.87 -15.86 7.09
N ALA A 124 -4.83 -15.75 8.43
CA ALA A 124 -5.54 -16.67 9.32
C ALA A 124 -6.98 -16.21 9.65
N ALA A 125 -7.34 -14.95 9.39
CA ALA A 125 -8.66 -14.40 9.74
C ALA A 125 -9.69 -14.54 8.60
N THR A 126 -9.23 -14.61 7.35
CA THR A 126 -10.08 -14.92 6.19
C THR A 126 -9.85 -16.37 5.82
N GLY A 127 -10.78 -17.24 6.22
CA GLY A 127 -10.79 -18.64 5.82
C GLY A 127 -10.63 -18.76 4.30
N ALA A 128 -9.41 -19.03 3.86
CA ALA A 128 -9.05 -19.22 2.47
C ALA A 128 -9.72 -20.49 1.95
N ARG A 129 -10.98 -20.36 1.53
CA ARG A 129 -11.58 -21.30 0.58
C ARG A 129 -10.74 -21.24 -0.69
N ARG A 130 -10.42 -22.42 -1.22
CA ARG A 130 -9.73 -22.59 -2.51
C ARG A 130 -10.31 -21.61 -3.55
N PRO A 131 -9.48 -20.78 -4.21
CA PRO A 131 -9.97 -19.80 -5.17
C PRO A 131 -10.31 -20.52 -6.48
N SER A 132 -11.55 -20.97 -6.66
CA SER A 132 -12.00 -21.53 -7.94
C SER A 132 -13.36 -21.06 -8.44
N GLU A 133 -14.16 -20.37 -7.62
CA GLU A 133 -15.52 -19.95 -8.02
C GLU A 133 -15.66 -18.42 -8.13
N ALA A 134 -15.16 -17.66 -7.16
CA ALA A 134 -15.11 -16.19 -7.21
C ALA A 134 -14.23 -15.69 -8.39
N ALA A 135 -13.07 -16.32 -8.59
CA ALA A 135 -12.20 -16.03 -9.74
C ALA A 135 -12.89 -16.33 -11.09
N GLN A 136 -13.71 -17.38 -11.17
CA GLN A 136 -14.50 -17.69 -12.37
C GLN A 136 -15.68 -16.73 -12.55
N ALA A 137 -16.31 -16.29 -11.46
CA ALA A 137 -17.40 -15.33 -11.50
C ALA A 137 -16.93 -13.94 -11.97
N VAL A 138 -15.78 -13.45 -11.48
CA VAL A 138 -15.17 -12.21 -11.97
C VAL A 138 -14.76 -12.36 -13.43
N ARG A 139 -14.13 -13.48 -13.81
CA ARG A 139 -13.76 -13.77 -15.21
C ARG A 139 -14.96 -13.79 -16.18
N ARG A 140 -16.17 -14.11 -15.68
CA ARG A 140 -17.40 -14.09 -16.48
C ARG A 140 -18.09 -12.71 -16.50
N ARG A 141 -17.79 -11.83 -15.55
CA ARG A 141 -18.46 -10.54 -15.35
C ARG A 141 -17.68 -9.35 -15.90
N VAL A 142 -16.35 -9.39 -15.88
CA VAL A 142 -15.53 -8.35 -16.51
C VAL A 142 -15.74 -8.46 -18.02
N PRO A 143 -16.31 -7.44 -18.69
CA PRO A 143 -16.34 -7.39 -20.13
C PRO A 143 -14.90 -7.39 -20.59
N TRP A 144 -14.44 -8.52 -21.14
CA TRP A 144 -13.10 -8.64 -21.68
C TRP A 144 -12.89 -7.46 -22.64
N PRO A 145 -11.91 -6.56 -22.43
CA PRO A 145 -11.65 -5.56 -23.45
C PRO A 145 -11.24 -6.34 -24.70
N ALA A 146 -12.06 -6.26 -25.75
CA ALA A 146 -11.81 -6.88 -27.05
C ALA A 146 -10.53 -6.34 -27.76
N ARG A 147 -9.65 -5.68 -27.01
CA ARG A 147 -8.62 -4.76 -27.50
C ARG A 147 -7.19 -5.20 -27.24
N THR A 148 -6.93 -6.35 -26.59
CA THR A 148 -5.55 -6.85 -26.42
C THR A 148 -5.45 -8.32 -26.80
N ARG A 149 -4.55 -8.64 -27.76
CA ARG A 149 -4.38 -10.00 -28.31
C ARG A 149 -3.60 -10.94 -27.38
N HIS A 150 -2.98 -10.40 -26.33
CA HIS A 150 -2.11 -11.13 -25.41
C HIS A 150 -2.26 -10.64 -23.97
N SER A 151 -3.38 -10.98 -23.32
CA SER A 151 -3.57 -10.82 -21.88
C SER A 151 -3.68 -12.18 -21.18
N GLU A 152 -3.05 -12.29 -20.01
CA GLU A 152 -3.07 -13.47 -19.16
C GLU A 152 -3.54 -13.09 -17.76
N TRP A 153 -4.33 -13.98 -17.17
CA TRP A 153 -4.87 -13.75 -15.83
C TRP A 153 -3.74 -13.86 -14.81
N ALA A 154 -3.54 -12.80 -14.02
CA ALA A 154 -2.40 -12.68 -13.14
C ALA A 154 -2.71 -13.15 -11.71
N GLY A 155 -3.98 -13.02 -11.27
CA GLY A 155 -4.43 -13.48 -9.95
C GLY A 155 -5.66 -12.75 -9.42
N VAL A 156 -6.00 -13.04 -8.16
CA VAL A 156 -6.99 -12.31 -7.36
C VAL A 156 -6.23 -11.56 -6.26
N ALA A 157 -6.52 -10.27 -6.12
CA ALA A 157 -6.04 -9.41 -5.04
C ALA A 157 -6.99 -9.51 -3.83
N PRO A 158 -6.66 -8.91 -2.66
CA PRO A 158 -7.57 -8.86 -1.53
C PRO A 158 -8.97 -8.32 -1.92
N ASP A 159 -9.99 -8.69 -1.17
CA ASP A 159 -11.36 -8.18 -1.30
C ASP A 159 -12.04 -8.37 -2.67
N GLY A 160 -11.58 -9.36 -3.43
CA GLY A 160 -12.20 -9.74 -4.71
C GLY A 160 -11.77 -8.91 -5.91
N TYR A 161 -10.77 -8.04 -5.73
CA TYR A 161 -10.12 -7.36 -6.85
C TYR A 161 -9.42 -8.37 -7.75
N ALA A 162 -9.39 -8.11 -9.05
CA ALA A 162 -8.76 -8.98 -10.04
C ALA A 162 -7.56 -8.31 -10.68
N VAL A 163 -6.58 -9.13 -11.06
CA VAL A 163 -5.39 -8.64 -11.76
C VAL A 163 -5.18 -9.33 -13.08
N LEU A 164 -4.90 -8.52 -14.09
CA LEU A 164 -4.60 -8.95 -15.45
C LEU A 164 -3.19 -8.50 -15.84
N LEU A 165 -2.41 -9.40 -16.43
CA LEU A 165 -1.12 -9.08 -17.04
C LEU A 165 -1.36 -8.96 -18.55
N ALA A 166 -1.03 -7.81 -19.13
CA ALA A 166 -1.16 -7.54 -20.55
C ALA A 166 0.24 -7.32 -21.16
N SER A 167 0.55 -8.02 -22.26
CA SER A 167 1.84 -7.86 -22.95
C SER A 167 1.75 -7.06 -24.25
N ASP A 168 0.62 -6.41 -24.47
CA ASP A 168 0.36 -5.60 -25.67
C ASP A 168 -0.63 -4.49 -25.31
N VAL A 169 -0.10 -3.41 -24.73
CA VAL A 169 -0.90 -2.27 -24.25
C VAL A 169 -0.82 -1.16 -25.29
N HIS A 170 -1.76 -1.14 -26.24
CA HIS A 170 -2.08 -0.01 -27.13
C HIS A 170 -0.87 0.84 -27.58
N GLU A 171 -0.16 0.41 -28.63
CA GLU A 171 0.96 1.14 -29.24
C GLU A 171 2.20 1.35 -28.33
N ARG A 172 2.16 0.93 -27.06
CA ARG A 172 3.28 1.02 -26.14
C ARG A 172 4.06 -0.30 -26.12
N ASN A 173 5.37 -0.20 -26.30
CA ASN A 173 6.29 -1.34 -26.20
C ASN A 173 6.59 -1.64 -24.72
N GLY A 174 5.96 -2.68 -24.16
CA GLY A 174 6.14 -3.02 -22.74
C GLY A 174 5.18 -4.04 -22.17
N LEU A 175 5.16 -4.13 -20.84
CA LEU A 175 4.29 -5.02 -20.07
C LEU A 175 3.40 -4.19 -19.14
N GLY A 176 2.09 -4.45 -19.17
CA GLY A 176 1.11 -3.86 -18.28
C GLY A 176 0.62 -4.87 -17.24
N LEU A 177 0.34 -4.39 -16.03
CA LEU A 177 -0.45 -5.06 -15.02
C LEU A 177 -1.65 -4.15 -14.74
N GLU A 178 -2.85 -4.70 -14.68
CA GLU A 178 -4.09 -3.94 -14.51
C GLU A 178 -4.86 -4.52 -13.32
N LEU A 179 -5.40 -3.64 -12.47
CA LEU A 179 -6.20 -3.96 -11.30
C LEU A 179 -7.65 -3.57 -11.54
N TYR A 180 -8.55 -4.53 -11.34
CA TYR A 180 -9.98 -4.35 -11.50
C TYR A 180 -10.69 -4.51 -10.17
N ASP A 181 -11.67 -3.67 -9.90
CA ASP A 181 -12.56 -3.83 -8.75
C ASP A 181 -13.51 -5.04 -8.92
N PRO A 182 -14.28 -5.43 -7.87
CA PRO A 182 -15.24 -6.54 -7.98
C PRO A 182 -16.38 -6.30 -8.98
N ALA A 183 -16.64 -5.04 -9.36
CA ALA A 183 -17.61 -4.69 -10.40
C ALA A 183 -17.02 -4.79 -11.81
N GLY A 184 -15.70 -4.93 -11.94
CA GLY A 184 -14.97 -5.05 -13.18
C GLY A 184 -14.48 -3.73 -13.77
N HIS A 185 -14.41 -2.66 -12.99
CA HIS A 185 -13.84 -1.39 -13.43
C HIS A 185 -12.32 -1.39 -13.21
N LEU A 186 -11.57 -0.87 -14.18
CA LEU A 186 -10.13 -0.65 -14.05
C LEU A 186 -9.92 0.48 -13.02
N VAL A 187 -9.28 0.16 -11.92
CA VAL A 187 -9.02 1.12 -10.84
C VAL A 187 -7.56 1.51 -10.73
N MET A 188 -6.65 0.68 -11.23
CA MET A 188 -5.21 0.98 -11.24
C MET A 188 -4.53 0.20 -12.35
N ASP A 189 -3.51 0.80 -12.97
CA ASP A 189 -2.59 0.08 -13.86
C ASP A 189 -1.14 0.37 -13.49
N ALA A 190 -0.27 -0.57 -13.85
CA ALA A 190 1.16 -0.45 -13.80
C ALA A 190 1.69 -0.81 -15.19
N PHE A 191 2.59 0.00 -15.73
CA PHE A 191 3.19 -0.26 -17.04
C PHE A 191 4.71 -0.15 -16.93
N ARG A 192 5.40 -1.17 -17.45
CA ARG A 192 6.85 -1.12 -17.67
C ARG A 192 7.13 -0.88 -19.14
N ASP A 193 7.84 0.21 -19.41
CA ASP A 193 8.41 0.51 -20.71
C ASP A 193 9.64 -0.38 -20.94
N ASP A 194 9.66 -1.12 -22.04
CA ASP A 194 10.77 -2.02 -22.38
C ASP A 194 12.04 -1.25 -22.79
N ASP A 195 11.87 -0.09 -23.44
CA ASP A 195 12.96 0.70 -24.00
C ASP A 195 13.65 1.53 -22.91
N ARG A 196 12.87 2.08 -21.97
CA ARG A 196 13.38 2.88 -20.85
C ARG A 196 13.61 2.08 -19.57
N GLY A 197 12.97 0.92 -19.44
CA GLY A 197 12.96 0.13 -18.21
C GLY A 197 12.18 0.78 -17.07
N GLU A 198 11.47 1.88 -17.32
CA GLU A 198 10.73 2.66 -16.33
C GLU A 198 9.40 1.98 -15.99
N LEU A 199 9.05 1.98 -14.70
CA LEU A 199 7.76 1.50 -14.19
C LEU A 199 6.88 2.72 -13.85
N SER A 200 5.80 2.91 -14.60
CA SER A 200 4.76 3.91 -14.33
C SER A 200 3.55 3.28 -13.67
N LEU A 201 2.87 4.02 -12.79
CA LEU A 201 1.59 3.63 -12.18
C LEU A 201 0.53 4.69 -12.53
N THR A 202 -0.64 4.26 -12.94
CA THR A 202 -1.78 5.14 -13.26
C THR A 202 -3.01 4.72 -12.46
N VAL A 203 -3.79 5.69 -12.02
CA VAL A 203 -5.08 5.48 -11.35
C VAL A 203 -6.16 6.12 -12.22
N PRO A 204 -6.76 5.37 -13.18
CA PRO A 204 -7.68 5.94 -14.16
C PRO A 204 -9.05 6.30 -13.57
N SER A 205 -9.49 5.63 -12.50
CA SER A 205 -10.70 5.99 -11.76
C SER A 205 -10.37 7.02 -10.68
N GLY A 206 -11.14 8.11 -10.59
CA GLY A 206 -11.07 9.02 -9.44
C GLY A 206 -11.62 8.41 -8.13
N GLU A 207 -12.13 7.18 -8.20
CA GLU A 207 -12.58 6.40 -7.05
C GLU A 207 -11.38 5.77 -6.32
N GLY A 208 -11.37 5.88 -4.99
CA GLY A 208 -10.24 5.44 -4.18
C GLY A 208 -10.11 3.91 -4.15
N VAL A 209 -8.90 3.40 -4.41
CA VAL A 209 -8.54 2.01 -4.17
C VAL A 209 -8.18 1.83 -2.69
N PRO A 210 -8.71 0.82 -1.99
CA PRO A 210 -8.26 0.51 -0.63
C PRO A 210 -6.74 0.34 -0.57
N LEU A 211 -6.06 1.02 0.36
CA LEU A 211 -4.59 0.98 0.45
C LEU A 211 -4.01 -0.43 0.50
N PRO A 212 -4.57 -1.41 1.26
CA PRO A 212 -4.04 -2.77 1.24
C PRO A 212 -4.03 -3.40 -0.17
N VAL A 213 -5.05 -3.10 -0.98
CA VAL A 213 -5.13 -3.55 -2.37
C VAL A 213 -4.11 -2.80 -3.24
N ALA A 214 -3.99 -1.48 -3.07
CA ALA A 214 -3.02 -0.67 -3.80
C ALA A 214 -1.56 -1.06 -3.49
N GLU A 215 -1.22 -1.25 -2.21
CA GLU A 215 0.10 -1.73 -1.75
C GLU A 215 0.41 -3.11 -2.32
N TRP A 216 -0.55 -4.03 -2.23
CA TRP A 216 -0.43 -5.37 -2.80
C TRP A 216 -0.21 -5.30 -4.32
N PHE A 217 -0.91 -4.40 -5.02
CA PHE A 217 -0.78 -4.23 -6.46
C PHE A 217 0.58 -3.63 -6.85
N ILE A 218 1.05 -2.60 -6.15
CA ILE A 218 2.37 -1.99 -6.37
C ILE A 218 3.49 -3.02 -6.15
N ARG A 219 3.40 -3.83 -5.10
CA ARG A 219 4.33 -4.94 -4.85
C ARG A 219 4.28 -5.95 -6.00
N SER A 220 3.07 -6.38 -6.39
CA SER A 220 2.88 -7.34 -7.49
C SER A 220 3.43 -6.81 -8.81
N ALA A 221 3.23 -5.53 -9.10
CA ALA A 221 3.78 -4.87 -10.28
C ALA A 221 5.32 -4.87 -10.25
N ARG A 222 5.94 -4.56 -9.11
CA ARG A 222 7.41 -4.61 -8.97
C ARG A 222 7.97 -6.01 -9.13
N GLU A 223 7.32 -7.03 -8.58
CA GLU A 223 7.78 -8.42 -8.68
C GLU A 223 7.67 -8.93 -10.11
N ARG A 224 6.51 -8.70 -10.74
CA ARG A 224 6.17 -9.26 -12.06
C ARG A 224 6.72 -8.45 -13.22
N LEU A 225 6.77 -7.12 -13.07
CA LEU A 225 7.28 -6.21 -14.08
C LEU A 225 8.71 -5.80 -13.80
N GLY A 226 9.20 -5.73 -12.56
CA GLY A 226 10.49 -5.13 -12.19
C GLY A 226 11.70 -6.06 -12.14
N SER A 227 11.51 -7.38 -12.06
CA SER A 227 12.61 -8.33 -12.34
C SER A 227 13.04 -8.14 -13.80
N ARG A 228 14.34 -8.19 -14.14
CA ARG A 228 14.80 -8.10 -15.55
C ARG A 228 13.96 -9.07 -16.37
N GLY A 229 13.01 -8.53 -17.15
CA GLY A 229 12.13 -9.34 -17.96
C GLY A 229 13.00 -10.23 -18.85
N PRO A 230 12.58 -11.47 -19.14
CA PRO A 230 13.29 -12.26 -20.12
C PRO A 230 13.40 -11.42 -21.41
N SER A 231 14.54 -11.52 -22.09
CA SER A 231 14.73 -10.88 -23.39
C SER A 231 13.54 -11.17 -24.32
N PRO A 232 13.34 -10.41 -25.41
CA PRO A 232 12.25 -10.67 -26.35
C PRO A 232 12.10 -12.15 -26.76
N ALA A 233 13.20 -12.91 -26.80
CA ALA A 233 13.23 -14.35 -27.04
C ALA A 233 12.75 -15.22 -25.85
N GLY A 234 13.02 -14.82 -24.61
CA GLY A 234 12.58 -15.54 -23.41
C GLY A 234 11.12 -15.28 -23.01
N ARG A 235 10.47 -14.24 -23.54
CA ARG A 235 9.05 -13.92 -23.29
C ARG A 235 8.11 -15.10 -23.59
N ARG A 236 8.34 -15.83 -24.69
CA ARG A 236 7.49 -16.98 -25.08
C ARG A 236 7.71 -18.22 -24.21
N SER A 237 8.88 -18.33 -23.56
CA SER A 237 9.21 -19.44 -22.65
C SER A 237 8.62 -19.19 -21.26
N TRP A 238 8.73 -17.96 -20.76
CA TRP A 238 8.18 -17.53 -19.47
C TRP A 238 6.64 -17.65 -19.42
N LEU A 239 5.94 -17.19 -20.47
CA LEU A 239 4.48 -17.34 -20.61
C LEU A 239 4.02 -18.81 -20.75
N ARG A 240 4.90 -19.73 -21.15
CA ARG A 240 4.60 -21.18 -21.18
C ARG A 240 4.85 -21.86 -19.83
N ALA A 241 5.82 -21.37 -19.06
CA ALA A 241 6.14 -21.90 -17.74
C ALA A 241 5.04 -21.62 -16.70
N GLN A 242 4.31 -20.50 -16.85
CA GLN A 242 3.17 -20.14 -16.00
C GLN A 242 1.86 -20.89 -16.33
N ARG A 243 1.85 -21.73 -17.38
CA ARG A 243 0.70 -22.55 -17.80
C ARG A 243 0.73 -23.99 -17.27
N ARG A 244 1.74 -24.34 -16.48
CA ARG A 244 1.88 -25.65 -15.82
C ARG A 244 1.65 -25.50 -14.32
#